data_AF-A0A4V0YEC5-F1
#
_entry.id   AF-A0A4V0YEC5-F1
#
_cell.length_a   1.000
_cell.length_b   1.000
_cell.length_c   1.000
_cell.angle_alpha   90.00
_cell.angle_beta   90.00
_cell.angle_gamma   90.00
#
_symmetry.space_group_name_H-M   'P 1'
#
loop_
_entity.id
_entity.type
_entity.pdbx_description
1 polymer ?
#
loop_
_entity_poly.entity_id
_entity_poly.type
_entity_poly.pdbx_seq_one_letter_code
_entity_poly.pdbx_strand_id
1 'polypeptide(L)'
;MVMAAIGRLPDTITDRAVNIRLRRRKPSETVHPFRQSRDMPDLHALRDDLAAWVGEHADKLRDAHPDTPLEDRAADLWEPLLAVADLAGGGWPTLARQAAVALSHEAAKADSDHSDGHELLVDCRDLFHALLRADFVPTETLLAALKAIPDSRWAEDGLTGRRLAAMLKPYAIEPVRDPSGTKRGYKRVRFDDAFDRYLSDPVAPTAPDLPSEPSDVSEPQQP
;
A
#
# COMPACT_ATOMS: atom_id res chain seq x y z
N MET A 1 -14.64 8.17 -5.01
CA MET A 1 -14.27 8.26 -3.58
C MET A 1 -12.76 8.36 -3.48
N VAL A 2 -12.22 9.26 -2.68
CA VAL A 2 -10.77 9.37 -2.46
C VAL A 2 -10.48 8.97 -1.02
N MET A 3 -9.53 8.07 -0.83
CA MET A 3 -9.04 7.67 0.49
C MET A 3 -7.57 8.02 0.60
N ALA A 4 -7.17 8.51 1.78
CA ALA A 4 -5.79 8.84 2.08
C ALA A 4 -5.43 8.29 3.45
N ALA A 5 -4.28 7.65 3.55
CA ALA A 5 -3.71 7.17 4.80
C ALA A 5 -2.22 7.50 4.87
N ILE A 6 -1.70 7.62 6.08
CA ILE A 6 -0.26 7.64 6.33
C ILE A 6 0.19 6.19 6.45
N GLY A 7 1.07 5.76 5.55
CA GLY A 7 1.47 4.35 5.47
C GLY A 7 0.65 3.59 4.42
N ARG A 8 0.34 2.31 4.69
CA ARG A 8 -0.36 1.43 3.75
C ARG A 8 -1.88 1.48 3.97
N LEU A 9 -2.63 1.39 2.88
CA LEU A 9 -4.06 1.04 2.92
C LEU A 9 -4.21 -0.49 2.84
N PRO A 10 -5.30 -1.09 3.36
CA PRO A 10 -5.57 -2.51 3.19
C PRO A 10 -5.55 -2.97 1.72
N ASP A 11 -5.06 -4.18 1.47
CA ASP A 11 -4.90 -4.80 0.14
C ASP A 11 -6.21 -4.83 -0.64
N THR A 12 -7.30 -5.11 0.08
CA THR A 12 -8.67 -5.13 -0.46
C THR A 12 -9.10 -3.79 -1.07
N ILE A 13 -8.49 -2.69 -0.64
CA ILE A 13 -8.70 -1.35 -1.19
C ILE A 13 -7.70 -1.07 -2.31
N THR A 14 -6.42 -1.37 -2.12
CA THR A 14 -5.36 -1.04 -3.09
C THR A 14 -5.46 -1.83 -4.39
N ASP A 15 -5.99 -3.06 -4.34
CA ASP A 15 -6.23 -3.92 -5.50
C ASP A 15 -7.33 -3.40 -6.43
N ARG A 16 -8.16 -2.48 -5.95
CA ARG A 16 -9.34 -1.93 -6.64
C ARG A 16 -9.27 -0.42 -6.79
N ALA A 17 -8.07 0.16 -6.73
CA ALA A 17 -7.87 1.59 -6.77
C ALA A 17 -6.63 1.97 -7.61
N VAL A 18 -6.68 3.16 -8.20
CA VAL A 18 -5.49 3.79 -8.77
C VAL A 18 -4.65 4.36 -7.62
N ASN A 19 -3.51 3.71 -7.36
CA ASN A 19 -2.66 4.05 -6.23
C ASN A 19 -1.76 5.26 -6.55
N ILE A 20 -1.91 6.36 -5.80
CA ILE A 20 -1.09 7.56 -5.91
C ILE A 20 -0.26 7.74 -4.64
N ARG A 21 1.06 7.56 -4.74
CA ARG A 21 1.96 7.78 -3.60
C ARG A 21 2.37 9.24 -3.49
N LEU A 22 1.92 9.87 -2.41
CA LEU A 22 2.36 11.20 -2.04
C LEU A 22 3.78 11.16 -1.47
N ARG A 23 4.63 12.08 -1.90
CA ARG A 23 6.00 12.24 -1.41
C ARG A 23 6.07 13.42 -0.46
N ARG A 24 6.94 13.34 0.54
CA ARG A 24 7.22 14.48 1.42
C ARG A 24 7.84 15.60 0.58
N ARG A 25 7.32 16.82 0.76
CA ARG A 25 7.88 18.02 0.14
C ARG A 25 9.36 18.17 0.50
N LYS A 26 10.18 18.60 -0.46
CA LYS A 26 11.56 19.04 -0.20
C LYS A 26 11.57 20.43 0.45
N PRO A 27 12.62 20.80 1.20
CA PRO A 27 12.76 22.17 1.71
C PRO A 27 12.77 23.25 0.61
N SER A 28 13.18 22.89 -0.61
CA SER A 28 13.20 23.77 -1.79
C SER A 28 11.85 23.89 -2.50
N GLU A 29 10.86 23.06 -2.17
CA GLU A 29 9.55 23.06 -2.82
C GLU A 29 8.59 23.96 -2.03
N THR A 30 8.12 25.03 -2.67
CA THR A 30 7.11 25.91 -2.08
C THR A 30 5.72 25.45 -2.51
N VAL A 31 4.87 25.16 -1.54
CA VAL A 31 3.47 24.75 -1.78
C VAL A 31 2.55 25.77 -1.12
N HIS A 32 1.61 26.31 -1.88
CA HIS A 32 0.61 27.21 -1.35
C HIS A 32 -0.40 26.44 -0.49
N PRO A 33 -0.67 26.87 0.76
CA PRO A 33 -1.70 26.26 1.57
C PRO A 33 -3.05 26.35 0.87
N PHE A 34 -3.75 25.22 0.81
CA PHE A 34 -5.14 25.17 0.38
C PHE A 34 -6.01 25.91 1.40
N ARG A 35 -6.87 26.80 0.91
CA ARG A 35 -7.81 27.60 1.71
C ARG A 35 -9.18 27.47 1.08
N GLN A 36 -10.10 26.79 1.76
CA GLN A 36 -11.44 26.51 1.23
C GLN A 36 -12.14 27.79 0.73
N SER A 37 -12.12 28.87 1.50
CA SER A 37 -12.77 30.13 1.12
C SER A 37 -12.23 30.78 -0.16
N ARG A 38 -10.94 30.56 -0.47
CA ARG A 38 -10.27 31.14 -1.65
C ARG A 38 -10.34 30.20 -2.84
N ASP A 39 -10.07 28.92 -2.62
CA ASP A 39 -9.80 27.96 -3.69
C ASP A 39 -11.04 27.15 -4.12
N MET A 40 -12.04 26.97 -3.25
CA MET A 40 -13.26 26.21 -3.60
C MET A 40 -14.10 26.83 -4.71
N PRO A 41 -14.27 28.16 -4.82
CA PRO A 41 -15.06 28.75 -5.89
C PRO A 41 -14.57 28.34 -7.28
N ASP A 42 -13.26 28.43 -7.53
CA ASP A 42 -12.66 28.05 -8.81
C ASP A 42 -12.76 26.54 -9.06
N LEU A 43 -12.62 25.71 -8.02
CA LEU A 43 -12.79 24.26 -8.14
C LEU A 43 -14.24 23.85 -8.43
N HIS A 44 -15.23 24.58 -7.90
CA HIS A 44 -16.63 24.38 -8.23
C HIS A 44 -16.93 24.76 -9.68
N ALA A 45 -16.39 25.89 -10.15
CA ALA A 45 -16.53 26.29 -11.56
C ALA A 45 -15.93 25.20 -12.48
N LEU A 46 -14.71 24.74 -12.19
CA LEU A 46 -14.08 23.65 -12.94
C LEU A 46 -14.91 22.35 -12.90
N ARG A 47 -15.47 21.99 -11.75
CA ARG A 47 -16.36 20.83 -11.62
C ARG A 47 -17.57 20.97 -12.54
N ASP A 48 -18.19 22.15 -12.57
CA ASP A 48 -19.40 22.40 -13.34
C ASP A 48 -19.10 22.38 -14.85
N ASP A 49 -17.96 22.94 -15.27
CA ASP A 49 -17.46 22.87 -16.65
C ASP A 49 -17.19 21.42 -17.08
N LEU A 50 -16.51 20.64 -16.23
CA LEU A 50 -16.26 19.22 -16.49
C LEU A 50 -17.56 18.41 -16.55
N ALA A 51 -18.53 18.70 -15.68
CA ALA A 51 -19.82 18.02 -15.68
C ALA A 51 -20.62 18.32 -16.96
N ALA A 52 -20.62 19.57 -17.42
CA ALA A 52 -21.24 19.95 -18.69
C ALA A 52 -20.56 19.23 -19.87
N TRP A 53 -19.23 19.26 -19.92
CA TRP A 53 -18.46 18.61 -20.97
C TRP A 53 -18.70 17.09 -21.02
N VAL A 54 -18.67 16.40 -19.87
CA VAL A 54 -18.98 14.96 -19.79
C VAL A 54 -20.42 14.69 -20.22
N GLY A 55 -21.37 15.55 -19.84
CA GLY A 55 -22.77 15.43 -20.26
C GLY A 55 -22.94 15.45 -21.78
N GLU A 56 -22.25 16.34 -22.47
CA GLU A 56 -22.27 16.44 -23.94
C GLU A 56 -21.63 15.23 -24.65
N HIS A 57 -20.73 14.52 -23.96
CA HIS A 57 -19.94 13.43 -24.53
C HIS A 57 -20.26 12.05 -23.94
N ALA A 58 -21.31 11.95 -23.11
CA ALA A 58 -21.61 10.76 -22.33
C ALA A 58 -21.79 9.51 -23.21
N ASP A 59 -22.44 9.63 -24.37
CA ASP A 59 -22.65 8.51 -25.28
C ASP A 59 -21.32 8.03 -25.89
N LYS A 60 -20.45 8.96 -26.33
CA LYS A 60 -19.13 8.61 -26.86
C LYS A 60 -18.25 7.94 -25.81
N LEU A 61 -18.30 8.40 -24.56
CA LEU A 61 -17.54 7.81 -23.45
C LEU A 61 -18.08 6.44 -23.05
N ARG A 62 -19.40 6.22 -23.15
CA ARG A 62 -20.04 4.94 -22.85
C ARG A 62 -19.62 3.85 -23.81
N ASP A 63 -19.46 4.19 -25.09
CA ASP A 63 -19.10 3.26 -26.16
C ASP A 63 -17.57 3.20 -26.40
N ALA A 64 -16.78 3.94 -25.61
CA ALA A 64 -15.33 4.00 -25.78
C ALA A 64 -14.64 2.74 -25.26
N HIS A 65 -13.76 2.17 -26.08
CA HIS A 65 -12.89 1.05 -25.73
C HIS A 65 -11.44 1.44 -26.03
N PRO A 66 -10.79 2.21 -25.14
CA PRO A 66 -9.44 2.69 -25.38
C PRO A 66 -8.42 1.55 -25.27
N ASP A 67 -7.43 1.56 -26.17
CA ASP A 67 -6.29 0.63 -26.05
C ASP A 67 -5.52 0.90 -24.75
N THR A 68 -5.28 -0.17 -23.99
CA THR A 68 -4.57 -0.11 -22.70
C THR A 68 -3.30 -0.98 -22.72
N PRO A 69 -2.19 -0.49 -22.16
CA PRO A 69 -0.97 -1.28 -21.97
C PRO A 69 -1.00 -2.14 -20.69
N LEU A 70 -2.13 -2.17 -19.96
CA LEU A 70 -2.29 -2.88 -18.70
C LEU A 70 -3.15 -4.14 -18.88
N GLU A 71 -3.07 -5.04 -17.91
CA GLU A 71 -3.82 -6.30 -17.88
C GLU A 71 -4.68 -6.41 -16.59
N ASP A 72 -5.61 -7.36 -16.59
CA ASP A 72 -6.49 -7.70 -15.47
C ASP A 72 -7.20 -6.49 -14.84
N ARG A 73 -7.31 -6.47 -13.51
CA ARG A 73 -7.99 -5.41 -12.75
C ARG A 73 -7.39 -4.02 -12.99
N ALA A 74 -6.10 -3.94 -13.30
CA ALA A 74 -5.47 -2.66 -13.58
C ALA A 74 -6.00 -2.06 -14.89
N ALA A 75 -6.26 -2.90 -15.91
CA ALA A 75 -6.92 -2.47 -17.13
C ALA A 75 -8.33 -1.91 -16.84
N ASP A 76 -9.14 -2.65 -16.09
CA ASP A 76 -10.52 -2.26 -15.73
C ASP A 76 -10.57 -0.91 -14.97
N LEU A 77 -9.61 -0.68 -14.08
CA LEU A 77 -9.52 0.56 -13.29
C LEU A 77 -9.13 1.78 -14.14
N TRP A 78 -8.28 1.57 -15.15
CA TRP A 78 -7.74 2.64 -15.97
C TRP A 78 -8.57 2.94 -17.21
N GLU A 79 -9.35 1.98 -17.72
CA GLU A 79 -10.21 2.14 -18.91
C GLU A 79 -11.01 3.46 -18.93
N PRO A 80 -11.78 3.84 -17.90
CA PRO A 80 -12.55 5.09 -17.94
C PRO A 80 -11.66 6.33 -17.97
N LEU A 81 -10.47 6.29 -17.35
CA LEU A 81 -9.53 7.43 -17.37
C LEU A 81 -8.86 7.56 -18.73
N LEU A 82 -8.56 6.44 -19.39
CA LEU A 82 -8.02 6.42 -20.75
C LEU A 82 -9.07 6.90 -21.76
N ALA A 83 -10.34 6.52 -21.61
CA ALA A 83 -11.42 6.99 -22.48
C ALA A 83 -11.58 8.51 -22.42
N VAL A 84 -11.53 9.10 -21.23
CA VAL A 84 -11.54 10.56 -21.05
C VAL A 84 -10.32 11.21 -21.68
N ALA A 85 -9.13 10.62 -21.52
CA ALA A 85 -7.90 11.14 -22.10
C ALA A 85 -7.90 11.09 -23.64
N ASP A 86 -8.39 9.99 -24.21
CA ASP A 86 -8.54 9.80 -25.66
C ASP A 86 -9.50 10.83 -26.26
N LEU A 87 -10.62 11.08 -25.58
CA LEU A 87 -11.59 12.08 -26.00
C LEU A 87 -11.08 13.53 -25.83
N ALA A 88 -10.32 13.81 -24.76
CA ALA A 88 -9.71 15.12 -24.54
C ALA A 88 -8.65 15.44 -25.62
N GLY A 89 -8.00 14.42 -26.18
CA GLY A 89 -7.07 14.54 -27.30
C GLY A 89 -5.78 15.31 -26.95
N GLY A 90 -5.09 15.79 -27.98
CA GLY A 90 -3.79 16.45 -27.83
C GLY A 90 -2.75 15.52 -27.21
N GLY A 91 -2.09 15.95 -26.12
CA GLY A 91 -1.09 15.15 -25.41
C GLY A 91 -1.67 14.21 -24.34
N TRP A 92 -2.94 14.34 -23.99
CA TRP A 92 -3.59 13.56 -22.93
C TRP A 92 -3.57 12.04 -23.14
N PRO A 93 -3.88 11.51 -24.34
CA PRO A 93 -3.87 10.06 -24.60
C PRO A 93 -2.54 9.40 -24.22
N THR A 94 -1.43 10.05 -24.57
CA THR A 94 -0.07 9.56 -24.32
C THR A 94 0.30 9.68 -22.85
N LEU A 95 0.03 10.84 -22.22
CA LEU A 95 0.34 11.07 -20.81
C LEU A 95 -0.43 10.12 -19.90
N ALA A 96 -1.70 9.84 -20.20
CA ALA A 96 -2.53 8.95 -19.40
C ALA A 96 -2.00 7.51 -19.42
N ARG A 97 -1.63 6.98 -20.59
CA ARG A 97 -1.03 5.64 -20.72
C ARG A 97 0.32 5.54 -20.01
N GLN A 98 1.17 6.58 -20.12
CA GLN A 98 2.43 6.64 -19.39
C GLN A 98 2.22 6.64 -17.86
N ALA A 99 1.25 7.41 -17.37
CA ALA A 99 0.88 7.43 -15.96
C ALA A 99 0.32 6.08 -15.49
N ALA A 100 -0.52 5.44 -16.31
CA ALA A 100 -1.12 4.15 -16.04
C ALA A 100 -0.05 3.06 -15.80
N VAL A 101 0.94 2.98 -16.69
CA VAL A 101 2.08 2.06 -16.55
C VAL A 101 2.91 2.40 -15.31
N ALA A 102 3.29 3.67 -15.15
CA ALA A 102 4.18 4.09 -14.05
C ALA A 102 3.56 3.82 -12.67
N LEU A 103 2.29 4.15 -12.48
CA LEU A 103 1.60 3.98 -11.20
C LEU A 103 1.28 2.50 -10.92
N SER A 104 0.92 1.72 -11.94
CA SER A 104 0.67 0.28 -11.77
C SER A 104 1.95 -0.48 -11.41
N HIS A 105 3.07 -0.15 -12.07
CA HIS A 105 4.37 -0.72 -11.73
C HIS A 105 4.84 -0.30 -10.32
N GLU A 106 4.62 0.96 -9.94
CA GLU A 106 4.93 1.43 -8.58
C GLU A 106 4.07 0.74 -7.51
N ALA A 107 2.80 0.42 -7.81
CA ALA A 107 1.92 -0.37 -6.94
C ALA A 107 2.47 -1.79 -6.76
N ALA A 108 2.67 -2.53 -7.86
CA ALA A 108 3.17 -3.90 -7.85
C ALA A 108 4.49 -4.05 -7.10
N LYS A 109 5.42 -3.09 -7.29
CA LYS A 109 6.71 -3.11 -6.58
C LYS A 109 6.58 -2.99 -5.06
N ALA A 110 5.61 -2.22 -4.56
CA ALA A 110 5.48 -2.14 -3.10
C ALA A 110 4.78 -3.35 -2.51
N ASP A 111 3.88 -3.99 -3.24
CA ASP A 111 3.31 -5.26 -2.79
C ASP A 111 4.39 -6.35 -2.75
N SER A 112 5.30 -6.40 -3.74
CA SER A 112 6.45 -7.31 -3.70
C SER A 112 7.41 -6.99 -2.55
N ASP A 113 7.81 -5.73 -2.38
CA ASP A 113 8.70 -5.31 -1.28
C ASP A 113 8.08 -5.63 0.11
N HIS A 114 6.75 -5.59 0.21
CA HIS A 114 6.03 -5.94 1.44
C HIS A 114 6.00 -7.44 1.71
N SER A 115 5.64 -8.25 0.70
CA SER A 115 5.68 -9.71 0.80
C SER A 115 7.07 -10.20 1.23
N ASP A 116 8.11 -9.62 0.60
CA ASP A 116 9.51 -9.85 0.95
C ASP A 116 9.80 -9.51 2.42
N GLY A 117 9.35 -8.35 2.90
CA GLY A 117 9.55 -7.94 4.29
C GLY A 117 8.81 -8.83 5.30
N HIS A 118 7.60 -9.30 4.96
CA HIS A 118 6.82 -10.18 5.83
C HIS A 118 7.45 -11.57 5.95
N GLU A 119 7.81 -12.19 4.83
CA GLU A 119 8.53 -13.47 4.82
C GLU A 119 9.86 -13.37 5.59
N LEU A 120 10.58 -12.26 5.42
CA LEU A 120 11.79 -11.99 6.19
C LEU A 120 11.53 -11.94 7.69
N LEU A 121 10.41 -11.36 8.14
CA LEU A 121 10.06 -11.33 9.56
C LEU A 121 9.74 -12.74 10.10
N VAL A 122 9.04 -13.57 9.32
CA VAL A 122 8.75 -14.96 9.66
C VAL A 122 10.06 -15.73 9.85
N ASP A 123 10.97 -15.66 8.87
CA ASP A 123 12.27 -16.32 8.95
C ASP A 123 13.13 -15.79 10.11
N CYS A 124 13.10 -14.48 10.35
CA CYS A 124 13.76 -13.89 11.52
C CYS A 124 13.21 -14.50 12.82
N ARG A 125 11.89 -14.58 12.99
CA ARG A 125 11.26 -15.16 14.18
C ARG A 125 11.75 -16.57 14.42
N ASP A 126 11.72 -17.40 13.39
CA ASP A 126 12.08 -18.80 13.48
C ASP A 126 13.58 -18.95 13.81
N LEU A 127 14.46 -18.11 13.25
CA LEU A 127 15.88 -18.04 13.63
C LEU A 127 16.11 -17.57 15.07
N PHE A 128 15.41 -16.52 15.53
CA PHE A 128 15.45 -16.07 16.92
C PHE A 128 14.89 -17.12 17.89
N HIS A 129 13.98 -17.97 17.42
CA HIS A 129 13.38 -19.08 18.15
C HIS A 129 14.20 -20.36 18.12
N ALA A 130 15.06 -20.58 17.14
CA ALA A 130 15.88 -21.79 17.07
C ALA A 130 17.33 -21.57 17.50
N LEU A 131 17.96 -20.48 17.05
CA LEU A 131 19.42 -20.33 17.02
C LEU A 131 19.94 -19.05 17.67
N LEU A 132 19.21 -17.93 17.58
CA LEU A 132 19.69 -16.61 17.99
C LEU A 132 19.07 -16.17 19.32
N ARG A 133 19.69 -16.59 20.44
CA ARG A 133 19.22 -16.30 21.81
C ARG A 133 19.77 -15.01 22.43
N ALA A 134 20.75 -14.38 21.81
CA ALA A 134 21.37 -13.18 22.35
C ALA A 134 20.47 -11.94 22.21
N ASP A 135 20.56 -11.02 23.16
CA ASP A 135 19.83 -9.73 23.13
C ASP A 135 20.27 -8.83 21.96
N PHE A 136 21.50 -9.04 21.47
CA PHE A 136 22.05 -8.34 20.33
C PHE A 136 22.62 -9.33 19.31
N VAL A 137 22.18 -9.21 18.06
CA VAL A 137 22.66 -10.03 16.95
C VAL A 137 23.40 -9.14 15.94
N PRO A 138 24.69 -9.37 15.69
CA PRO A 138 25.43 -8.66 14.65
C PRO A 138 24.79 -8.85 13.27
N THR A 139 24.83 -7.81 12.43
CA THR A 139 24.23 -7.87 11.08
C THR A 139 24.80 -9.04 10.26
N GLU A 140 26.09 -9.30 10.36
CA GLU A 140 26.76 -10.41 9.66
C GLU A 140 26.25 -11.78 10.11
N THR A 141 26.01 -11.94 11.42
CA THR A 141 25.46 -13.18 11.99
C THR A 141 24.03 -13.42 11.51
N LEU A 142 23.18 -12.39 11.55
CA LEU A 142 21.80 -12.51 11.06
C LEU A 142 21.74 -12.80 9.57
N LEU A 143 22.58 -12.14 8.76
CA LEU A 143 22.68 -12.41 7.32
C LEU A 143 23.13 -13.84 7.02
N ALA A 144 24.16 -14.33 7.73
CA ALA A 144 24.64 -15.69 7.54
C ALA A 144 23.57 -16.73 7.90
N ALA A 145 22.84 -16.49 8.99
CA ALA A 145 21.75 -17.37 9.41
C ALA A 145 20.59 -17.38 8.40
N LEU A 146 20.15 -16.22 7.91
CA LEU A 146 19.09 -16.11 6.90
C LEU A 146 19.47 -16.81 5.58
N LYS A 147 20.72 -16.66 5.14
CA LYS A 147 21.22 -17.32 3.92
C LYS A 147 21.42 -18.83 4.06
N ALA A 148 21.45 -19.34 5.28
CA ALA A 148 21.61 -20.76 5.55
C ALA A 148 20.27 -21.52 5.64
N ILE A 149 19.14 -20.81 5.55
CA ILE A 149 17.80 -21.44 5.56
C ILE A 149 17.63 -22.21 4.24
N PRO A 150 17.40 -23.54 4.28
CA PRO A 150 17.14 -24.34 3.09
C PRO A 150 15.91 -23.81 2.33
N ASP A 151 16.01 -23.74 1.01
CA ASP A 151 14.94 -23.29 0.10
C ASP A 151 14.43 -21.84 0.34
N SER A 152 15.13 -21.06 1.17
CA SER A 152 14.81 -19.66 1.36
C SER A 152 15.40 -18.80 0.25
N ARG A 153 14.60 -17.82 -0.21
CA ARG A 153 15.00 -16.86 -1.23
C ARG A 153 16.27 -16.08 -0.88
N TRP A 154 16.56 -15.88 0.41
CA TRP A 154 17.68 -15.03 0.87
C TRP A 154 19.07 -15.51 0.41
N ALA A 155 19.22 -16.82 0.16
CA ALA A 155 20.46 -17.42 -0.31
C ALA A 155 20.80 -16.98 -1.74
N GLU A 156 19.80 -16.97 -2.63
CA GLU A 156 19.95 -16.70 -4.06
C GLU A 156 19.90 -15.20 -4.38
N ASP A 157 19.08 -14.45 -3.64
CA ASP A 157 18.73 -13.04 -3.91
C ASP A 157 19.79 -11.99 -3.55
N GLY A 158 21.00 -12.43 -3.17
CA GLY A 158 22.08 -11.53 -2.81
C GLY A 158 21.76 -10.63 -1.61
N LEU A 159 21.08 -11.16 -0.58
CA LEU A 159 20.71 -10.38 0.61
C LEU A 159 21.95 -9.70 1.23
N THR A 160 21.95 -8.36 1.25
CA THR A 160 23.01 -7.53 1.84
C THR A 160 22.53 -6.85 3.11
N GLY A 161 23.44 -6.39 3.96
CA GLY A 161 23.08 -5.63 5.17
C GLY A 161 22.26 -4.36 4.87
N ARG A 162 22.44 -3.76 3.69
CA ARG A 162 21.65 -2.60 3.24
C ARG A 162 20.23 -3.02 2.84
N ARG A 163 20.07 -4.12 2.09
CA ARG A 163 18.75 -4.66 1.71
C ARG A 163 17.99 -5.13 2.94
N LEU A 164 18.65 -5.86 3.84
CA LEU A 164 18.11 -6.28 5.14
C LEU A 164 17.57 -5.09 5.95
N ALA A 165 18.38 -4.03 6.13
CA ALA A 165 17.94 -2.85 6.86
C ALA A 165 16.77 -2.12 6.16
N ALA A 166 16.70 -2.14 4.82
CA ALA A 166 15.60 -1.54 4.08
C ALA A 166 14.29 -2.32 4.25
N MET A 167 14.34 -3.65 4.22
CA MET A 167 13.18 -4.53 4.39
C MET A 167 12.66 -4.53 5.84
N LEU A 168 13.54 -4.32 6.83
CA LEU A 168 13.17 -4.25 8.25
C LEU A 168 12.67 -2.86 8.70
N LYS A 169 12.99 -1.80 7.94
CA LYS A 169 12.63 -0.43 8.28
C LYS A 169 11.11 -0.17 8.42
N PRO A 170 10.21 -0.72 7.57
CA PRO A 170 8.77 -0.58 7.73
C PRO A 170 8.25 -1.08 9.09
N TYR A 171 8.96 -2.02 9.71
CA TYR A 171 8.65 -2.60 11.01
C TYR A 171 9.32 -1.86 12.18
N ALA A 172 9.90 -0.68 11.93
CA ALA A 172 10.68 0.10 12.90
C ALA A 172 11.90 -0.64 13.49
N ILE A 173 12.43 -1.63 12.76
CA ILE A 173 13.62 -2.38 13.14
C ILE A 173 14.82 -1.79 12.39
N GLU A 174 15.66 -1.06 13.12
CA GLU A 174 16.86 -0.44 12.57
C GLU A 174 18.14 -1.02 13.20
N PRO A 175 19.23 -1.14 12.43
CA PRO A 175 20.50 -1.62 12.95
C PRO A 175 21.13 -0.56 13.86
N VAL A 176 21.47 -0.93 15.08
CA VAL A 176 22.16 -0.10 16.07
C VAL A 176 23.59 -0.58 16.25
N ARG A 177 24.42 0.27 16.85
CA ARG A 177 25.73 -0.17 17.37
C ARG A 177 25.54 -0.94 18.66
N ASP A 178 26.38 -1.94 18.87
CA ASP A 178 26.47 -2.65 20.14
C ASP A 178 26.98 -1.71 21.26
N PRO A 179 26.87 -2.10 22.54
CA PRO A 179 27.33 -1.27 23.66
C PRO A 179 28.82 -0.87 23.58
N SER A 180 29.66 -1.69 22.94
CA SER A 180 31.08 -1.36 22.73
C SER A 180 31.32 -0.38 21.57
N GLY A 181 30.31 -0.13 20.73
CA GLY A 181 30.39 0.75 19.57
C GLY A 181 31.13 0.16 18.35
N THR A 182 31.54 -1.10 18.43
CA THR A 182 32.42 -1.78 17.46
C THR A 182 31.63 -2.48 16.35
N LYS A 183 30.49 -3.08 16.70
CA LYS A 183 29.68 -3.88 15.78
C LYS A 183 28.32 -3.24 15.54
N ARG A 184 27.81 -3.41 14.32
CA ARG A 184 26.46 -2.99 13.94
C ARG A 184 25.58 -4.22 13.81
N GLY A 185 24.37 -4.14 14.33
CA GLY A 185 23.46 -5.28 14.46
C GLY A 185 22.11 -4.87 14.99
N TYR A 186 21.31 -5.83 15.43
CA TYR A 186 19.92 -5.61 15.81
C TYR A 186 19.68 -6.09 17.24
N LYS A 187 18.81 -5.37 17.96
CA LYS A 187 18.36 -5.78 19.29
C LYS A 187 17.16 -6.71 19.16
N ARG A 188 17.19 -7.83 19.87
CA ARG A 188 16.10 -8.81 19.87
C ARG A 188 14.75 -8.20 20.25
N VAL A 189 14.72 -7.33 21.26
CA VAL A 189 13.50 -6.65 21.70
C VAL A 189 12.76 -5.87 20.59
N ARG A 190 13.47 -5.42 19.55
CA ARG A 190 12.84 -4.75 18.39
C ARG A 190 12.12 -5.74 17.48
N PHE A 191 12.62 -6.96 17.40
CA PHE A 191 11.97 -8.04 16.68
C PHE A 191 10.77 -8.58 17.45
N ASP A 192 10.87 -8.75 18.77
CA ASP A 192 9.76 -9.24 19.59
C ASP A 192 8.51 -8.33 19.43
N ASP A 193 8.66 -7.00 19.54
CA ASP A 193 7.56 -6.03 19.28
C ASP A 193 7.00 -6.13 17.86
N ALA A 194 7.84 -6.40 16.86
CA ALA A 194 7.38 -6.57 15.49
C ALA A 194 6.67 -7.92 15.26
N PHE A 195 7.15 -9.01 15.86
CA PHE A 195 6.51 -10.32 15.77
C PHE A 195 5.11 -10.26 16.35
N ASP A 196 4.96 -9.66 17.54
CA ASP A 196 3.66 -9.50 18.19
C ASP A 196 2.68 -8.68 17.34
N ARG A 197 3.16 -7.66 16.62
CA ARG A 197 2.32 -6.77 15.81
C ARG A 197 1.96 -7.29 14.42
N TYR A 198 2.91 -7.96 13.76
CA TYR A 198 2.81 -8.26 12.33
C TYR A 198 2.69 -9.75 12.02
N LEU A 199 2.98 -10.63 12.98
CA LEU A 199 2.91 -12.09 12.83
C LEU A 199 1.87 -12.75 13.74
N SER A 200 1.23 -12.01 14.64
CA SER A 200 0.04 -12.48 15.35
C SER A 200 -1.12 -12.57 14.37
N ASP A 201 -1.85 -13.68 14.37
CA ASP A 201 -3.04 -13.85 13.54
C ASP A 201 -3.96 -12.63 13.69
N PRO A 202 -4.52 -12.10 12.60
CA PRO A 202 -5.53 -11.07 12.71
C PRO A 202 -6.66 -11.65 13.55
N VAL A 203 -6.85 -11.11 14.76
CA VAL A 203 -8.09 -11.28 15.50
C VAL A 203 -9.18 -10.85 14.52
N ALA A 204 -9.94 -11.82 14.03
CA ALA A 204 -11.07 -11.57 13.17
C ALA A 204 -11.89 -10.44 13.82
N PRO A 205 -12.26 -9.39 13.08
CA PRO A 205 -13.06 -8.33 13.66
C PRO A 205 -14.31 -8.98 14.26
N THR A 206 -14.43 -8.89 15.59
CA THR A 206 -15.64 -9.27 16.31
C THR A 206 -16.78 -8.55 15.59
N ALA A 207 -17.66 -9.33 14.97
CA ALA A 207 -18.83 -8.79 14.32
C ALA A 207 -19.53 -7.84 15.31
N PRO A 208 -19.93 -6.64 14.89
CA PRO A 208 -20.68 -5.76 15.78
C PRO A 208 -21.95 -6.49 16.22
N ASP A 209 -22.17 -6.54 17.53
CA ASP A 209 -23.44 -6.97 18.13
C ASP A 209 -24.57 -6.19 17.46
N LEU A 210 -25.33 -6.87 16.61
CA LEU A 210 -26.59 -6.34 16.12
C LEU A 210 -27.55 -6.32 17.31
N PRO A 211 -28.11 -5.15 17.70
CA PRO A 211 -29.15 -5.12 18.70
C PRO A 211 -30.34 -5.96 18.22
N SER A 212 -30.77 -6.89 19.07
CA SER A 212 -31.95 -7.73 18.83
C SER A 212 -33.16 -6.84 18.56
N GLU A 213 -33.81 -7.03 17.41
CA GLU A 213 -35.09 -6.38 17.13
C GLU A 213 -36.13 -6.83 18.17
N PRO A 214 -36.93 -5.91 18.74
CA PRO A 214 -38.03 -6.27 19.59
C PRO A 214 -39.10 -6.99 18.76
N SER A 215 -39.46 -8.20 19.18
CA SER A 215 -40.56 -8.96 18.62
C SER A 215 -41.88 -8.21 18.87
N ASP A 216 -42.44 -7.61 17.82
CA ASP A 216 -43.78 -7.04 17.88
C ASP A 216 -44.82 -8.16 17.68
N VAL A 217 -45.76 -8.20 18.63
CA VAL A 217 -46.85 -9.15 18.74
C VAL A 217 -48.05 -8.54 18.04
N SER A 218 -48.62 -9.20 17.03
CA SER A 218 -50.07 -9.13 16.75
C SER A 218 -50.48 -10.13 15.67
N GLU A 219 -51.11 -11.22 16.10
CA GLU A 219 -51.94 -12.11 15.29
C GLU A 219 -53.40 -11.66 15.47
N PRO A 220 -54.16 -11.32 14.41
CA PRO A 220 -55.60 -11.16 14.54
C PRO A 220 -56.28 -12.51 14.29
N GLN A 221 -56.83 -13.11 15.34
CA GLN A 221 -57.80 -14.20 15.21
C GLN A 221 -59.16 -13.64 14.74
N GLN A 222 -59.56 -14.08 13.55
CA GLN A 222 -60.93 -14.13 13.05
C GLN A 222 -61.80 -15.08 13.90
N PRO A 223 -63.14 -14.97 13.87
CA PRO A 223 -63.97 -15.23 12.67
C PRO A 223 -64.47 -13.98 11.93
#